data_AF-A0A495L5G9-F1
#
_entry.id   AF-A0A495L5G9-F1
#
_cell.length_a   1.000
_cell.length_b   1.000
_cell.length_c   1.000
_cell.angle_alpha   90.00
_cell.angle_beta   90.00
_cell.angle_gamma   90.00
#
_symmetry.space_group_name_H-M   'P 1'
#
loop_
_entity.id
_entity.type
_entity.pdbx_description
1 polymer ?
#
loop_
_entity_poly.entity_id
_entity_poly.type
_entity_poly.pdbx_seq_one_letter_code
_entity_poly.pdbx_strand_id
1 'polypeptide(L)'
;MDTGALLAAHDAHVRTHVPDPPPLGAVVERDGPLVSVHYGTHAVVDHTDTTRADVHGLVRRVQDTARRRTEPVEWRVHSHDSAGLAEALLAAGFTPGWERSVLVAPLDAIPDVAPPSVHALLPGTHHYADQALLMSENGGPHRRALSEQKRDGIRFECIDLKLIRDDEVTALAWFHLLQGTPFVAVEGMSTPCPALLSAMAERTRPTMPRTWGWWNAGIRFVVAEADGDLRRMYLGAGFHEVTTVRSQHWSPPGVPADQRPVRQLLFEPEHDDLWDRFYARFSFAPSVNVHPAIREPAESVTWFLDGPGPALDQAIVPELLALARADEPLYWLDWNHAGYRFDPSRVGGPGRPGVPGQVFPDGDYYIYTTADLRLGTFGHPWENTLCVFGRELLDRVEDGVTALLGEPTRRGGRNTHRVWTFGPDPR
;
A
#
# COMPACT_ATOMS: atom_id res chain seq x y z
N MET A 1 -10.13 34.78 6.34
CA MET A 1 -9.31 33.67 6.87
C MET A 1 -7.86 34.07 6.72
N ASP A 2 -7.00 33.75 7.67
CA ASP A 2 -5.58 34.08 7.58
C ASP A 2 -4.84 33.01 6.77
N THR A 3 -4.42 33.36 5.55
CA THR A 3 -3.66 32.47 4.66
C THR A 3 -2.33 32.03 5.29
N GLY A 4 -1.70 32.87 6.12
CA GLY A 4 -0.45 32.52 6.81
C GLY A 4 -0.65 31.38 7.82
N ALA A 5 -1.76 31.41 8.56
CA ALA A 5 -2.12 30.32 9.48
C ALA A 5 -2.45 29.01 8.75
N LEU A 6 -3.11 29.08 7.59
CA LEU A 6 -3.38 27.89 6.76
C LEU A 6 -2.09 27.29 6.18
N LEU A 7 -1.17 28.14 5.72
CA LEU A 7 0.15 27.70 5.25
C LEU A 7 0.93 27.01 6.36
N ALA A 8 0.99 27.63 7.55
CA ALA A 8 1.68 27.03 8.69
C ALA A 8 1.08 25.67 9.09
N ALA A 9 -0.26 25.53 9.04
CA ALA A 9 -0.93 24.26 9.30
C ALA A 9 -0.63 23.21 8.22
N HIS A 10 -0.60 23.61 6.95
CA HIS A 10 -0.20 22.75 5.83
C HIS A 10 1.23 22.23 6.02
N ASP A 11 2.18 23.12 6.30
CA ASP A 11 3.59 22.74 6.40
C ASP A 11 3.87 21.84 7.61
N ALA A 12 3.17 22.08 8.72
CA ALA A 12 3.30 21.27 9.93
C ALA A 12 2.77 19.85 9.80
N HIS A 13 1.78 19.62 8.93
CA HIS A 13 1.00 18.39 8.93
C HIS A 13 0.99 17.62 7.61
N VAL A 14 1.14 18.29 6.47
CA VAL A 14 0.86 17.72 5.15
C VAL A 14 2.14 17.39 4.39
N ARG A 15 3.11 18.33 4.33
CA ARG A 15 4.29 18.23 3.46
C ARG A 15 5.07 16.92 3.61
N THR A 16 5.42 16.55 4.84
CA THR A 16 6.21 15.35 5.13
C THR A 16 5.39 14.22 5.75
N HIS A 17 4.07 14.25 5.55
CA HIS A 17 3.18 13.21 6.02
C HIS A 17 3.47 11.91 5.28
N VAL A 18 3.58 10.83 6.04
CA VAL A 18 3.69 9.47 5.51
C VAL A 18 2.62 8.64 6.20
N PRO A 19 1.79 7.90 5.46
CA PRO A 19 0.83 6.98 6.04
C PRO A 19 1.51 5.96 6.96
N ASP A 20 0.81 5.54 8.00
CA ASP A 20 1.22 4.43 8.87
C ASP A 20 0.13 3.35 8.82
N PRO A 21 0.41 2.15 8.28
CA PRO A 21 1.68 1.71 7.73
C PRO A 21 2.04 2.44 6.42
N PRO A 22 3.34 2.52 6.05
CA PRO A 22 3.80 3.09 4.78
C PRO A 22 3.13 2.46 3.55
N PRO A 23 3.13 3.15 2.39
CA PRO A 23 2.66 2.58 1.12
C PRO A 23 3.18 1.16 0.87
N LEU A 24 2.33 0.28 0.34
CA LEU A 24 2.68 -1.12 0.14
C LEU A 24 3.94 -1.27 -0.73
N GLY A 25 4.90 -2.03 -0.21
CA GLY A 25 6.19 -2.25 -0.88
C GLY A 25 7.13 -1.05 -0.89
N ALA A 26 6.80 0.05 -0.21
CA ALA A 26 7.66 1.23 -0.15
C ALA A 26 8.63 1.20 1.04
N VAL A 27 9.73 1.93 0.91
CA VAL A 27 10.70 2.20 1.98
C VAL A 27 10.72 3.69 2.24
N VAL A 28 10.60 4.06 3.52
CA VAL A 28 10.59 5.45 3.97
C VAL A 28 11.94 5.75 4.60
N GLU A 29 12.69 6.68 4.03
CA GLU A 29 13.96 7.17 4.55
C GLU A 29 13.78 8.61 5.07
N ARG A 30 14.29 8.88 6.28
CA ARG A 30 14.30 10.22 6.87
C ARG A 30 15.74 10.67 7.05
N ASP A 31 16.08 11.83 6.50
CA ASP A 31 17.42 12.43 6.56
C ASP A 31 17.30 13.92 6.88
N GLY A 32 17.41 14.25 8.16
CA GLY A 32 17.21 15.61 8.66
C GLY A 32 15.82 16.15 8.25
N PRO A 33 15.74 17.23 7.44
CA PRO A 33 14.47 17.78 7.00
C PRO A 33 13.79 16.96 5.89
N LEU A 34 14.45 15.97 5.29
CA LEU A 34 13.93 15.22 4.16
C LEU A 34 13.16 13.97 4.59
N VAL A 35 12.13 13.67 3.81
CA VAL A 35 11.45 12.39 3.77
C VAL A 35 11.46 11.89 2.34
N SER A 36 12.07 10.73 2.11
CA SER A 36 12.09 10.05 0.81
C SER A 36 11.25 8.79 0.90
N VAL A 37 10.24 8.67 0.04
CA VAL A 37 9.43 7.45 -0.10
C VAL A 37 9.85 6.75 -1.39
N HIS A 38 10.51 5.60 -1.25
CA HIS A 38 11.01 4.76 -2.32
C HIS A 38 9.99 3.67 -2.64
N TYR A 39 9.30 3.76 -3.78
CA TYR A 39 8.26 2.80 -4.19
C TYR A 39 8.81 1.56 -4.91
N GLY A 40 10.14 1.46 -5.10
CA GLY A 40 10.78 0.44 -5.93
C GLY A 40 10.78 0.78 -7.42
N THR A 41 9.87 1.64 -7.88
CA THR A 41 9.77 2.09 -9.29
C THR A 41 10.23 3.52 -9.48
N HIS A 42 10.11 4.33 -8.43
CA HIS A 42 10.50 5.73 -8.35
C HIS A 42 10.59 6.14 -6.87
N ALA A 43 11.15 7.30 -6.61
CA ALA A 43 11.19 7.93 -5.29
C ALA A 43 10.49 9.29 -5.33
N VAL A 44 9.74 9.59 -4.27
CA VAL A 44 9.18 10.92 -4.02
C VAL A 44 9.87 11.52 -2.81
N VAL A 45 10.39 12.74 -2.96
CA VAL A 45 11.09 13.47 -1.91
C VAL A 45 10.29 14.71 -1.53
N ASP A 46 9.91 14.75 -0.27
CA ASP A 46 9.29 15.88 0.40
C ASP A 46 10.20 16.35 1.55
N HIS A 47 9.98 17.58 2.03
CA HIS A 47 10.82 18.15 3.05
C HIS A 47 10.12 19.21 3.92
N THR A 48 10.65 19.39 5.13
CA THR A 48 10.41 20.56 5.97
C THR A 48 11.41 21.68 5.64
N ASP A 49 11.52 22.71 6.48
CA ASP A 49 12.44 23.83 6.27
C ASP A 49 13.91 23.38 6.11
N THR A 50 14.51 23.72 4.98
CA THR A 50 15.90 23.39 4.63
C THR A 50 16.87 24.57 4.83
N THR A 51 16.41 25.72 5.33
CA THR A 51 17.21 26.97 5.39
C THR A 51 18.53 26.83 6.14
N ARG A 52 18.60 25.93 7.14
CA ARG A 52 19.82 25.66 7.93
C ARG A 52 20.55 24.38 7.55
N ALA A 53 20.10 23.69 6.50
CA ALA A 53 20.65 22.40 6.10
C ALA A 53 21.74 22.54 5.01
N ASP A 54 22.65 21.57 4.95
CA ASP A 54 23.54 21.38 3.80
C ASP A 54 22.75 20.78 2.62
N VAL A 55 22.06 21.66 1.88
CA VAL A 55 21.21 21.26 0.74
C VAL A 55 22.00 20.51 -0.34
N HIS A 56 23.25 20.87 -0.61
CA HIS A 56 24.08 20.16 -1.59
C HIS A 56 24.47 18.76 -1.09
N GLY A 57 24.73 18.60 0.20
CA GLY A 57 24.93 17.28 0.82
C GLY A 57 23.68 16.41 0.76
N LEU A 58 22.51 16.99 1.06
CA LEU A 58 21.22 16.30 0.99
C LEU A 58 20.91 15.81 -0.43
N VAL A 59 21.05 16.70 -1.43
CA VAL A 59 20.80 16.35 -2.85
C VAL A 59 21.71 15.22 -3.32
N ARG A 60 23.00 15.25 -2.95
CA ARG A 60 23.94 14.16 -3.29
C ARG A 60 23.51 12.82 -2.70
N ARG A 61 23.09 12.78 -1.43
CA ARG A 61 22.64 11.54 -0.78
C ARG A 61 21.38 10.98 -1.42
N VAL A 62 20.42 11.83 -1.77
CA VAL A 62 19.23 11.43 -2.54
C VAL A 62 19.62 10.81 -3.89
N GLN A 63 20.50 11.47 -4.65
CA GLN A 63 20.98 10.92 -5.93
C GLN A 63 21.73 9.60 -5.74
N ASP A 64 22.56 9.47 -4.71
CA ASP A 64 23.31 8.23 -4.46
C ASP A 64 22.38 7.06 -4.10
N THR A 65 21.34 7.30 -3.27
CA THR A 65 20.33 6.29 -2.99
C THR A 65 19.54 5.92 -4.25
N ALA A 66 19.09 6.92 -5.01
CA ALA A 66 18.37 6.72 -6.26
C ALA A 66 19.18 5.93 -7.30
N ARG A 67 20.50 6.18 -7.42
CA ARG A 67 21.41 5.37 -8.28
C ARG A 67 21.48 3.92 -7.84
N ARG A 68 21.61 3.64 -6.53
CA ARG A 68 21.67 2.26 -6.01
C ARG A 68 20.38 1.50 -6.27
N ARG A 69 19.24 2.19 -6.29
CA ARG A 69 17.91 1.60 -6.51
C ARG A 69 17.46 1.64 -7.98
N THR A 70 18.16 2.36 -8.85
CA THR A 70 17.73 2.68 -10.23
C THR A 70 16.32 3.30 -10.25
N GLU A 71 16.05 4.20 -9.31
CA GLU A 71 14.75 4.86 -9.17
C GLU A 71 14.83 6.32 -9.63
N PRO A 72 13.99 6.77 -10.57
CA PRO A 72 13.82 8.19 -10.85
C PRO A 72 13.24 8.90 -9.63
N VAL A 73 13.59 10.17 -9.47
CA VAL A 73 13.23 11.00 -8.31
C VAL A 73 12.30 12.12 -8.75
N GLU A 74 11.16 12.24 -8.08
CA GLU A 74 10.35 13.46 -8.04
C GLU A 74 10.60 14.16 -6.69
N TRP A 75 11.08 15.40 -6.72
CA TRP A 75 11.28 16.22 -5.53
C TRP A 75 10.32 17.41 -5.58
N ARG A 76 9.47 17.56 -4.57
CA ARG A 76 8.49 18.65 -4.51
C ARG A 76 9.04 19.86 -3.78
N VAL A 77 9.01 21.00 -4.45
CA VAL A 77 9.54 22.28 -3.95
C VAL A 77 8.42 23.32 -3.96
N HIS A 78 8.20 23.98 -2.84
CA HIS A 78 7.17 25.00 -2.69
C HIS A 78 7.73 26.40 -2.96
N SER A 79 6.91 27.32 -3.46
CA SER A 79 7.36 28.67 -3.83
C SER A 79 7.91 29.50 -2.65
N HIS A 80 7.56 29.13 -1.42
CA HIS A 80 8.05 29.80 -0.20
C HIS A 80 9.31 29.12 0.39
N ASP A 81 9.79 28.03 -0.22
CA ASP A 81 11.04 27.38 0.18
C ASP A 81 12.26 28.24 -0.18
N SER A 82 13.41 27.94 0.45
CA SER A 82 14.64 28.70 0.22
C SER A 82 15.10 28.60 -1.24
N ALA A 83 15.50 29.74 -1.82
CA ALA A 83 16.03 29.79 -3.19
C ALA A 83 17.26 28.88 -3.37
N GLY A 84 18.07 28.73 -2.31
CA GLY A 84 19.25 27.86 -2.31
C GLY A 84 18.93 26.38 -2.57
N LEU A 85 17.76 25.89 -2.17
CA LEU A 85 17.35 24.52 -2.49
C LEU A 85 17.08 24.37 -3.99
N ALA A 86 16.31 25.29 -4.58
CA ALA A 86 16.00 25.24 -6.01
C ALA A 86 17.27 25.36 -6.87
N GLU A 87 18.19 26.24 -6.51
CA GLU A 87 19.50 26.38 -7.15
C GLU A 87 20.34 25.11 -7.02
N ALA A 88 20.38 24.49 -5.84
CA ALA A 88 21.11 23.25 -5.62
C ALA A 88 20.57 22.08 -6.45
N LEU A 89 19.25 21.96 -6.58
CA LEU A 89 18.60 20.94 -7.41
C LEU A 89 18.95 21.12 -8.90
N LEU A 90 18.83 22.34 -9.42
CA LEU A 90 19.19 22.66 -10.81
C LEU A 90 20.68 22.38 -11.07
N ALA A 91 21.57 22.79 -10.16
CA ALA A 91 23.00 22.53 -10.27
C ALA A 91 23.34 21.03 -10.25
N ALA A 92 22.52 20.21 -9.59
CA ALA A 92 22.65 18.75 -9.56
C ALA A 92 22.00 18.05 -10.77
N GLY A 93 21.43 18.81 -11.71
CA GLY A 93 20.83 18.30 -12.94
C GLY A 93 19.36 17.86 -12.80
N PHE A 94 18.66 18.27 -11.75
CA PHE A 94 17.20 18.15 -11.72
C PHE A 94 16.58 19.11 -12.74
N THR A 95 15.48 18.70 -13.37
CA THR A 95 14.71 19.52 -14.31
C THR A 95 13.33 19.80 -13.75
N PRO A 96 12.81 21.04 -13.87
CA PRO A 96 11.46 21.36 -13.42
C PRO A 96 10.41 20.60 -14.24
N GLY A 97 9.41 20.07 -13.55
CA GLY A 97 8.24 19.39 -14.10
C GLY A 97 7.00 20.27 -14.07
N TRP A 98 5.94 19.76 -13.45
CA TRP A 98 4.66 20.45 -13.32
C TRP A 98 4.69 21.46 -12.16
N GLU A 99 3.80 22.46 -12.20
CA GLU A 99 3.55 23.38 -11.08
C GLU A 99 2.05 23.50 -10.82
N ARG A 100 1.66 23.53 -9.55
CA ARG A 100 0.26 23.60 -9.10
C ARG A 100 0.11 24.53 -7.91
N SER A 101 -1.09 25.06 -7.74
CA SER A 101 -1.47 25.78 -6.52
C SER A 101 -1.80 24.79 -5.41
N VAL A 102 -1.27 25.02 -4.22
CA VAL A 102 -1.69 24.36 -2.99
C VAL A 102 -2.82 25.19 -2.38
N LEU A 103 -3.97 24.55 -2.23
CA LEU A 103 -5.23 25.17 -1.86
C LEU A 103 -5.71 24.55 -0.56
N VAL A 104 -6.11 25.38 0.42
CA VAL A 104 -6.63 24.92 1.71
C VAL A 104 -7.95 25.61 2.05
N ALA A 105 -8.93 24.85 2.52
CA ALA A 105 -10.19 25.34 3.07
C ALA A 105 -10.50 24.68 4.42
N PRO A 106 -11.19 25.34 5.35
CA PRO A 106 -11.85 24.66 6.46
C PRO A 106 -12.94 23.75 5.94
N LEU A 107 -13.06 22.57 6.53
CA LEU A 107 -14.06 21.57 6.15
C LEU A 107 -15.50 22.10 6.24
N ASP A 108 -15.78 22.94 7.24
CA ASP A 108 -17.11 23.55 7.45
C ASP A 108 -17.40 24.72 6.49
N ALA A 109 -16.39 25.19 5.75
CA ALA A 109 -16.57 26.22 4.71
C ALA A 109 -16.93 25.62 3.34
N ILE A 110 -16.81 24.29 3.17
CA ILE A 110 -17.14 23.62 1.92
C ILE A 110 -18.65 23.72 1.66
N PRO A 111 -19.08 24.26 0.50
CA PRO A 111 -20.48 24.46 0.20
C PRO A 111 -21.26 23.14 0.09
N ASP A 112 -22.52 23.20 0.48
CA ASP A 112 -23.48 22.13 0.23
C ASP A 112 -23.97 22.22 -1.22
N VAL A 113 -23.60 21.22 -2.03
CA VAL A 113 -23.96 21.15 -3.45
C VAL A 113 -24.45 19.74 -3.74
N ALA A 114 -25.76 19.62 -3.96
CA ALA A 114 -26.37 18.35 -4.33
C ALA A 114 -25.88 17.87 -5.71
N PRO A 115 -25.66 16.56 -5.90
CA PRO A 115 -25.44 16.01 -7.23
C PRO A 115 -26.67 16.24 -8.12
N PRO A 116 -26.51 16.35 -9.45
CA PRO A 116 -27.65 16.49 -10.34
C PRO A 116 -28.57 15.27 -10.20
N SER A 117 -29.88 15.49 -10.17
CA SER A 117 -30.89 14.46 -9.82
C SER A 117 -30.88 13.19 -10.68
N VAL A 118 -30.31 13.27 -11.89
CA VAL A 118 -30.17 12.13 -12.81
C VAL A 118 -28.94 11.27 -12.55
N HIS A 119 -28.08 11.64 -11.59
CA HIS A 119 -26.87 10.91 -11.25
C HIS A 119 -27.02 10.15 -9.93
N ALA A 120 -26.51 8.93 -9.89
CA ALA A 120 -26.24 8.21 -8.65
C ALA A 120 -24.85 8.56 -8.12
N LEU A 121 -24.74 8.85 -6.83
CA LEU A 121 -23.46 9.03 -6.14
C LEU A 121 -23.06 7.70 -5.49
N LEU A 122 -21.99 7.07 -5.98
CA LEU A 122 -21.47 5.84 -5.40
C LEU A 122 -20.08 6.04 -4.77
N PRO A 123 -19.90 5.64 -3.50
CA PRO A 123 -18.58 5.50 -2.91
C PRO A 123 -17.98 4.11 -3.20
N GLY A 124 -16.66 4.03 -3.14
CA GLY A 124 -15.97 2.76 -2.94
C GLY A 124 -15.25 2.23 -4.16
N THR A 125 -14.23 1.42 -3.87
CA THR A 125 -13.08 1.18 -4.74
C THR A 125 -13.31 0.17 -5.85
N HIS A 126 -14.35 -0.67 -5.75
CA HIS A 126 -14.57 -1.82 -6.63
C HIS A 126 -15.63 -1.58 -7.72
N HIS A 127 -16.64 -0.75 -7.46
CA HIS A 127 -17.66 -0.45 -8.45
C HIS A 127 -17.08 0.44 -9.55
N TYR A 128 -17.24 0.02 -10.80
CA TYR A 128 -16.77 0.75 -11.98
C TYR A 128 -15.26 1.09 -11.94
N ALA A 129 -14.45 0.21 -11.34
CA ALA A 129 -13.02 0.45 -11.13
C ALA A 129 -12.27 0.74 -12.45
N ASP A 130 -12.53 -0.02 -13.50
CA ASP A 130 -11.89 0.16 -14.81
C ASP A 130 -12.26 1.49 -15.46
N GLN A 131 -13.55 1.86 -15.45
CA GLN A 131 -14.00 3.15 -15.95
C GLN A 131 -13.38 4.31 -15.14
N ALA A 132 -13.29 4.16 -13.81
CA ALA A 132 -12.70 5.17 -12.95
C ALA A 132 -11.20 5.34 -13.21
N LEU A 133 -10.44 4.24 -13.36
CA LEU A 133 -9.03 4.29 -13.72
C LEU A 133 -8.82 4.98 -15.06
N LEU A 134 -9.54 4.53 -16.11
CA LEU A 134 -9.47 5.13 -17.43
C LEU A 134 -9.82 6.62 -17.42
N MET A 135 -10.85 7.02 -16.67
CA MET A 135 -11.23 8.42 -16.54
C MET A 135 -10.16 9.24 -15.80
N SER A 136 -9.53 8.66 -14.76
CA SER A 136 -8.50 9.35 -13.99
C SER A 136 -7.24 9.64 -14.82
N GLU A 137 -6.87 8.74 -15.74
CA GLU A 137 -5.72 8.88 -16.64
C GLU A 137 -5.91 10.00 -17.66
N ASN A 138 -7.16 10.28 -18.03
CA ASN A 138 -7.51 11.35 -18.96
C ASN A 138 -7.84 12.68 -18.26
N GLY A 139 -7.90 12.69 -16.92
CA GLY A 139 -8.13 13.86 -16.09
C GLY A 139 -6.86 14.68 -15.87
N GLY A 140 -7.03 15.95 -15.48
CA GLY A 140 -5.94 16.93 -15.27
C GLY A 140 -4.84 16.48 -14.30
N PRO A 141 -3.82 17.30 -14.07
CA PRO A 141 -2.72 16.91 -13.19
C PRO A 141 -3.21 16.80 -11.72
N HIS A 142 -3.19 15.59 -11.17
CA HIS A 142 -3.67 15.26 -9.80
C HIS A 142 -2.55 15.38 -8.77
N ARG A 143 -2.84 15.83 -7.54
CA ARG A 143 -1.90 15.77 -6.39
C ARG A 143 -1.26 14.39 -6.30
N ARG A 144 -2.09 13.35 -6.44
CA ARG A 144 -1.66 11.96 -6.59
C ARG A 144 -2.57 11.22 -7.56
N ALA A 145 -1.97 10.53 -8.53
CA ALA A 145 -2.72 9.73 -9.49
C ALA A 145 -3.50 8.59 -8.79
N LEU A 146 -4.71 8.29 -9.27
CA LEU A 146 -5.53 7.21 -8.72
C LEU A 146 -4.82 5.85 -8.84
N SER A 147 -4.09 5.62 -9.93
CA SER A 147 -3.30 4.40 -10.15
C SER A 147 -2.22 4.21 -9.07
N GLU A 148 -1.53 5.26 -8.66
CA GLU A 148 -0.56 5.21 -7.56
C GLU A 148 -1.22 4.96 -6.20
N GLN A 149 -2.41 5.54 -5.97
CA GLN A 149 -3.18 5.26 -4.76
C GLN A 149 -3.65 3.79 -4.71
N LYS A 150 -4.12 3.22 -5.82
CA LYS A 150 -4.52 1.80 -5.88
C LYS A 150 -3.33 0.86 -5.68
N ARG A 151 -2.15 1.22 -6.17
CA ARG A 151 -0.91 0.45 -5.97
C ARG A 151 -0.43 0.41 -4.51
N ASP A 152 -0.91 1.32 -3.64
CA ASP A 152 -0.63 1.27 -2.20
C ASP A 152 -1.38 0.16 -1.45
N GLY A 153 -2.24 -0.58 -2.16
CA GLY A 153 -3.18 -1.53 -1.58
C GLY A 153 -4.42 -0.83 -1.01
N ILE A 154 -5.32 -1.63 -0.45
CA ILE A 154 -6.54 -1.17 0.20
C ILE A 154 -6.17 -0.42 1.47
N ARG A 155 -6.69 0.80 1.55
CA ARG A 155 -6.55 1.71 2.67
C ARG A 155 -7.91 2.25 3.01
N PHE A 156 -8.33 2.10 4.26
CA PHE A 156 -9.60 2.61 4.75
C PHE A 156 -9.63 4.15 4.70
N GLU A 157 -8.47 4.77 4.73
CA GLU A 157 -8.25 6.20 4.67
C GLU A 157 -8.46 6.76 3.24
N CYS A 158 -8.48 5.89 2.23
CA CYS A 158 -8.61 6.27 0.83
C CYS A 158 -10.05 6.05 0.34
N ILE A 159 -10.66 7.09 -0.21
CA ILE A 159 -12.05 7.06 -0.68
C ILE A 159 -12.10 7.56 -2.13
N ASP A 160 -12.78 6.84 -3.01
CA ASP A 160 -13.18 7.34 -4.33
C ASP A 160 -14.70 7.52 -4.41
N LEU A 161 -15.14 8.62 -5.00
CA LEU A 161 -16.56 8.97 -5.21
C LEU A 161 -16.82 9.13 -6.70
N LYS A 162 -17.92 8.54 -7.17
CA LYS A 162 -18.30 8.47 -8.58
C LYS A 162 -19.70 9.02 -8.76
N LEU A 163 -19.90 9.88 -9.77
CA LEU A 163 -21.22 10.21 -10.30
C LEU A 163 -21.51 9.32 -11.50
N ILE A 164 -22.60 8.57 -11.42
CA ILE A 164 -22.99 7.60 -12.45
C ILE A 164 -24.31 8.00 -13.06
N ARG A 165 -24.39 7.93 -14.39
CA ARG A 165 -25.61 8.12 -15.16
C ARG A 165 -25.64 7.06 -16.24
N ASP A 166 -26.75 6.33 -16.36
CA ASP A 166 -26.94 5.29 -17.37
C ASP A 166 -25.78 4.26 -17.43
N ASP A 167 -25.33 3.79 -16.25
CA ASP A 167 -24.20 2.86 -16.06
C ASP A 167 -22.83 3.36 -16.55
N GLU A 168 -22.67 4.67 -16.74
CA GLU A 168 -21.41 5.31 -17.08
C GLU A 168 -20.92 6.23 -15.95
N VAL A 169 -19.62 6.16 -15.63
CA VAL A 169 -18.97 7.11 -14.73
C VAL A 169 -18.77 8.44 -15.46
N THR A 170 -19.50 9.47 -15.01
CA THR A 170 -19.52 10.82 -15.60
C THR A 170 -18.62 11.82 -14.87
N ALA A 171 -18.31 11.53 -13.61
CA ALA A 171 -17.33 12.28 -12.83
C ALA A 171 -16.79 11.39 -11.71
N LEU A 172 -15.53 11.63 -11.38
CA LEU A 172 -14.75 10.90 -10.38
C LEU A 172 -13.89 11.86 -9.57
N ALA A 173 -13.83 11.64 -8.26
CA ALA A 173 -12.88 12.26 -7.35
C ALA A 173 -12.36 11.21 -6.36
N TRP A 174 -11.11 11.34 -5.93
CA TRP A 174 -10.54 10.49 -4.90
C TRP A 174 -9.80 11.31 -3.85
N PHE A 175 -9.85 10.80 -2.63
CA PHE A 175 -9.52 11.52 -1.43
C PHE A 175 -8.76 10.60 -0.47
N HIS A 176 -8.00 11.23 0.42
CA HIS A 176 -7.19 10.55 1.41
C HIS A 176 -7.29 11.28 2.75
N LEU A 177 -7.75 10.57 3.77
CA LEU A 177 -7.72 11.02 5.15
C LEU A 177 -6.28 10.93 5.66
N LEU A 178 -5.63 12.08 5.86
CA LEU A 178 -4.24 12.11 6.32
C LEU A 178 -4.22 11.82 7.82
N GLN A 179 -4.13 10.55 8.18
CA GLN A 179 -4.25 10.09 9.58
C GLN A 179 -3.28 10.80 10.53
N GLY A 180 -3.76 11.08 11.74
CA GLY A 180 -2.99 11.82 12.74
C GLY A 180 -2.83 13.32 12.44
N THR A 181 -3.51 13.83 11.40
CA THR A 181 -3.49 15.25 11.03
C THR A 181 -4.92 15.82 10.99
N PRO A 182 -5.10 17.15 11.01
CA PRO A 182 -6.41 17.75 10.83
C PRO A 182 -6.86 17.86 9.36
N PHE A 183 -6.24 17.12 8.43
CA PHE A 183 -6.45 17.26 6.98
C PHE A 183 -7.08 16.05 6.32
N VAL A 184 -7.97 16.32 5.37
CA VAL A 184 -8.29 15.42 4.26
C VAL A 184 -7.73 16.00 2.97
N ALA A 185 -7.06 15.19 2.16
CA ALA A 185 -6.54 15.58 0.86
C ALA A 185 -7.53 15.20 -0.25
N VAL A 186 -7.78 16.12 -1.16
CA VAL A 186 -8.29 15.80 -2.50
C VAL A 186 -7.09 15.41 -3.35
N GLU A 187 -6.93 14.12 -3.55
CA GLU A 187 -5.79 13.56 -4.27
C GLU A 187 -5.94 13.77 -5.78
N GLY A 188 -7.18 13.75 -6.28
CA GLY A 188 -7.47 14.15 -7.65
C GLY A 188 -8.96 14.18 -7.98
N MET A 189 -9.26 14.80 -9.12
CA MET A 189 -10.61 14.92 -9.64
C MET A 189 -10.57 14.95 -11.17
N SER A 190 -11.33 14.07 -11.79
CA SER A 190 -11.38 13.91 -13.26
C SER A 190 -11.86 15.17 -14.00
N THR A 191 -12.80 15.90 -13.40
CA THR A 191 -13.42 17.12 -13.95
C THR A 191 -13.96 17.98 -12.82
N PRO A 192 -13.99 19.32 -12.92
CA PRO A 192 -14.57 20.17 -11.90
C PRO A 192 -16.00 19.76 -11.51
N CYS A 193 -16.16 19.24 -10.30
CA CYS A 193 -17.43 18.73 -9.79
C CYS A 193 -17.63 19.13 -8.30
N PRO A 194 -18.28 20.27 -8.03
CA PRO A 194 -18.56 20.71 -6.66
C PRO A 194 -19.40 19.70 -5.84
N ALA A 195 -20.25 18.92 -6.50
CA ALA A 195 -21.06 17.90 -5.83
C ALA A 195 -20.22 16.76 -5.23
N LEU A 196 -19.14 16.33 -5.92
CA LEU A 196 -18.22 15.32 -5.38
C LEU A 196 -17.40 15.86 -4.21
N LEU A 197 -16.98 17.12 -4.27
CA LEU A 197 -16.32 17.81 -3.17
C LEU A 197 -17.25 17.92 -1.95
N SER A 198 -18.50 18.31 -2.17
CA SER A 198 -19.53 18.42 -1.13
C SER A 198 -19.82 17.07 -0.46
N ALA A 199 -20.01 16.02 -1.27
CA ALA A 199 -20.22 14.66 -0.80
C ALA A 199 -19.04 14.12 0.04
N MET A 200 -17.80 14.45 -0.34
CA MET A 200 -16.65 14.11 0.49
C MET A 200 -16.67 14.87 1.82
N ALA A 201 -16.94 16.17 1.79
CA ALA A 201 -16.98 16.97 3.02
C ALA A 201 -18.04 16.44 3.99
N GLU A 202 -19.23 16.09 3.50
CA GLU A 202 -20.29 15.46 4.29
C GLU A 202 -19.83 14.15 4.95
N ARG A 203 -19.16 13.27 4.18
CA ARG A 203 -18.65 11.97 4.67
C ARG A 203 -17.51 12.12 5.68
N THR A 204 -16.75 13.20 5.59
CA THR A 204 -15.60 13.44 6.45
C THR A 204 -16.02 14.08 7.79
N ARG A 205 -17.18 14.74 7.84
CA ARG A 205 -17.65 15.40 9.06
C ARG A 205 -17.86 14.39 10.22
N PRO A 206 -17.48 14.75 11.47
CA PRO A 206 -17.56 13.84 12.62
C PRO A 206 -18.98 13.46 13.08
N THR A 207 -20.03 13.95 12.41
CA THR A 207 -21.44 13.84 12.84
C THR A 207 -22.14 12.53 12.44
N MET A 208 -21.47 11.61 11.76
CA MET A 208 -22.03 10.31 11.36
C MET A 208 -21.94 9.26 12.50
N PRO A 209 -23.05 8.69 12.98
CA PRO A 209 -23.07 7.65 14.00
C PRO A 209 -22.77 6.26 13.40
N ARG A 210 -21.56 6.05 12.88
CA ARG A 210 -21.05 4.74 12.47
C ARG A 210 -19.67 4.49 13.06
N THR A 211 -19.26 3.23 13.07
CA THR A 211 -17.98 2.64 13.52
C THR A 211 -16.69 3.37 13.08
N TRP A 212 -16.81 4.41 12.25
CA TRP A 212 -15.77 5.27 11.69
C TRP A 212 -15.47 6.54 12.51
N GLY A 213 -16.28 6.87 13.52
CA GLY A 213 -16.19 8.15 14.25
C GLY A 213 -14.85 8.46 14.93
N TRP A 214 -14.00 7.46 15.16
CA TRP A 214 -12.67 7.64 15.78
C TRP A 214 -11.60 8.06 14.75
N TRP A 215 -11.74 7.65 13.48
CA TRP A 215 -10.77 7.94 12.42
C TRP A 215 -10.87 9.37 11.88
N ASN A 216 -12.07 9.95 11.92
CA ASN A 216 -12.34 11.31 11.44
C ASN A 216 -12.29 12.36 12.56
N ALA A 217 -12.02 11.95 13.80
CA ALA A 217 -11.99 12.84 14.95
C ALA A 217 -10.86 13.87 14.79
N GLY A 218 -11.23 15.13 14.54
CA GLY A 218 -10.28 16.25 14.46
C GLY A 218 -9.91 16.72 13.05
N ILE A 219 -10.51 16.15 11.99
CA ILE A 219 -10.39 16.74 10.64
C ILE A 219 -11.06 18.12 10.64
N ARG A 220 -10.31 19.13 10.21
CA ARG A 220 -10.74 20.53 10.16
C ARG A 220 -10.51 21.18 8.82
N PHE A 221 -9.61 20.62 8.00
CA PHE A 221 -9.16 21.23 6.77
C PHE A 221 -9.25 20.25 5.60
N VAL A 222 -9.52 20.80 4.43
CA VAL A 222 -9.39 20.13 3.14
C VAL A 222 -8.21 20.76 2.42
N VAL A 223 -7.29 19.94 1.93
CA VAL A 223 -6.19 20.36 1.06
C VAL A 223 -6.38 19.80 -0.34
N ALA A 224 -6.07 20.59 -1.37
CA ALA A 224 -6.05 20.15 -2.75
C ALA A 224 -4.84 20.78 -3.48
N GLU A 225 -4.37 20.11 -4.53
CA GLU A 225 -3.44 20.71 -5.48
C GLU A 225 -4.09 20.74 -6.85
N ALA A 226 -4.06 21.89 -7.50
CA ALA A 226 -4.69 22.05 -8.79
C ALA A 226 -4.14 23.24 -9.58
N ASP A 227 -4.38 23.19 -10.88
CA ASP A 227 -4.27 24.30 -11.81
C ASP A 227 -5.60 24.44 -12.60
N GLY A 228 -5.61 25.35 -13.59
CA GLY A 228 -6.69 25.43 -14.57
C GLY A 228 -8.10 25.58 -13.98
N ASP A 229 -9.04 24.78 -14.52
CA ASP A 229 -10.45 24.79 -14.11
C ASP A 229 -10.68 24.24 -12.69
N LEU A 230 -9.90 23.22 -12.29
CA LEU A 230 -10.00 22.66 -10.94
C LEU A 230 -9.63 23.71 -9.89
N ARG A 231 -8.55 24.47 -10.12
CA ARG A 231 -8.17 25.59 -9.26
C ARG A 231 -9.28 26.63 -9.16
N ARG A 232 -9.91 27.00 -10.30
CA ARG A 232 -11.03 27.96 -10.30
C ARG A 232 -12.22 27.48 -9.47
N MET A 233 -12.59 26.21 -9.61
CA MET A 233 -13.64 25.60 -8.80
C MET A 233 -13.31 25.63 -7.31
N TYR A 234 -12.11 25.20 -6.91
CA TYR A 234 -11.73 25.17 -5.49
C TYR A 234 -11.76 26.58 -4.88
N LEU A 235 -11.24 27.59 -5.57
CA LEU A 235 -11.32 28.99 -5.11
C LEU A 235 -12.78 29.44 -4.97
N GLY A 236 -13.66 29.08 -5.91
CA GLY A 236 -15.09 29.34 -5.83
C GLY A 236 -15.80 28.58 -4.70
N ALA A 237 -15.23 27.45 -4.26
CA ALA A 237 -15.73 26.63 -3.15
C ALA A 237 -15.13 27.02 -1.79
N GLY A 238 -14.46 28.17 -1.69
CA GLY A 238 -13.96 28.70 -0.41
C GLY A 238 -12.53 28.29 -0.05
N PHE A 239 -11.76 27.72 -0.99
CA PHE A 239 -10.34 27.47 -0.77
C PHE A 239 -9.51 28.75 -0.89
N HIS A 240 -8.42 28.79 -0.13
CA HIS A 240 -7.39 29.80 -0.20
C HIS A 240 -6.12 29.19 -0.78
N GLU A 241 -5.52 29.85 -1.76
CA GLU A 241 -4.17 29.50 -2.21
C GLU A 241 -3.16 29.91 -1.14
N VAL A 242 -2.40 28.94 -0.63
CA VAL A 242 -1.43 29.14 0.45
C VAL A 242 0.02 29.16 -0.06
N THR A 243 0.30 28.47 -1.18
CA THR A 243 1.60 28.44 -1.87
C THR A 243 1.40 27.81 -3.25
N THR A 244 2.44 27.79 -4.09
CA THR A 244 2.54 26.81 -5.19
C THR A 244 3.53 25.71 -4.84
N VAL A 245 3.41 24.57 -5.51
CA VAL A 245 4.33 23.43 -5.46
C VAL A 245 4.74 23.06 -6.88
N ARG A 246 6.02 22.83 -7.09
CA ARG A 246 6.61 22.43 -8.35
C ARG A 246 7.39 21.12 -8.18
N SER A 247 7.20 20.18 -9.08
CA SER A 247 8.02 18.99 -9.12
C SER A 247 9.37 19.25 -9.79
N GLN A 248 10.42 18.66 -9.25
CA GLN A 248 11.77 18.64 -9.81
C GLN A 248 12.14 17.18 -10.06
N HIS A 249 12.49 16.87 -11.29
CA HIS A 249 12.72 15.49 -11.72
C HIS A 249 14.20 15.23 -11.98
N TRP A 250 14.66 14.06 -11.58
CA TRP A 250 15.97 13.55 -11.92
C TRP A 250 15.91 12.04 -12.14
N SER A 251 16.70 11.50 -13.06
CA SER A 251 16.73 10.07 -13.34
C SER A 251 18.15 9.52 -13.24
N PRO A 252 18.37 8.42 -12.51
CA PRO A 252 19.64 7.72 -12.52
C PRO A 252 19.85 7.00 -13.86
N PRO A 253 21.10 6.63 -14.20
CA PRO A 253 21.35 5.71 -15.32
C PRO A 253 20.73 4.34 -15.02
N GLY A 254 20.28 3.65 -16.08
CA GLY A 254 19.63 2.35 -16.00
C GLY A 254 18.15 2.40 -16.39
N VAL A 255 17.52 1.22 -16.43
CA VAL A 255 16.08 1.10 -16.71
C VAL A 255 15.38 0.91 -15.36
N PRO A 256 14.51 1.85 -14.94
CA PRO A 256 13.73 1.67 -13.72
C PRO A 256 12.81 0.46 -13.80
N ALA A 257 12.51 -0.15 -12.66
CA ALA A 257 11.47 -1.17 -12.59
C ALA A 257 10.11 -0.57 -12.96
N ASP A 258 9.33 -1.31 -13.75
CA ASP A 258 7.96 -0.94 -14.14
C ASP A 258 6.91 -1.36 -13.09
N GLN A 259 7.27 -2.31 -12.21
CA GLN A 259 6.42 -2.83 -11.15
C GLN A 259 6.98 -2.56 -9.75
N ARG A 260 6.07 -2.30 -8.80
CA ARG A 260 6.38 -2.24 -7.38
C ARG A 260 6.86 -3.60 -6.87
N PRO A 261 7.72 -3.65 -5.85
CA PRO A 261 8.26 -4.90 -5.32
C PRO A 261 7.19 -5.76 -4.65
N VAL A 262 6.09 -5.15 -4.19
CA VAL A 262 4.93 -5.82 -3.61
C VAL A 262 3.67 -5.26 -4.25
N ARG A 263 2.74 -6.14 -4.63
CA ARG A 263 1.40 -5.80 -5.10
C ARG A 263 0.37 -6.59 -4.30
N GLN A 264 -0.66 -5.92 -3.84
CA GLN A 264 -1.80 -6.60 -3.23
C GLN A 264 -2.60 -7.34 -4.30
N LEU A 265 -3.14 -8.49 -3.94
CA LEU A 265 -4.04 -9.29 -4.74
C LEU A 265 -5.38 -9.35 -4.02
N LEU A 266 -6.44 -8.84 -4.65
CA LEU A 266 -7.80 -8.97 -4.12
C LEU A 266 -8.83 -9.01 -5.25
N PHE A 267 -9.44 -10.17 -5.49
CA PHE A 267 -10.49 -10.38 -6.49
C PHE A 267 -10.12 -9.95 -7.92
N GLU A 268 -8.82 -10.02 -8.24
CA GLU A 268 -8.29 -9.80 -9.59
C GLU A 268 -8.13 -11.16 -10.30
N PRO A 269 -8.16 -11.21 -11.65
CA PRO A 269 -8.05 -12.48 -12.38
C PRO A 269 -6.84 -13.35 -12.01
N GLU A 270 -5.69 -12.73 -11.69
CA GLU A 270 -4.50 -13.46 -11.24
C GLU A 270 -4.67 -14.08 -9.84
N HIS A 271 -5.36 -13.39 -8.93
CA HIS A 271 -5.66 -13.89 -7.60
C HIS A 271 -6.59 -15.09 -7.67
N ASP A 272 -7.66 -14.98 -8.48
CA ASP A 272 -8.68 -16.01 -8.61
C ASP A 272 -8.10 -17.25 -9.32
N ASP A 273 -7.30 -17.08 -10.38
CA ASP A 273 -6.57 -18.18 -11.03
C ASP A 273 -5.65 -18.93 -10.05
N LEU A 274 -4.91 -18.20 -9.22
CA LEU A 274 -3.99 -18.81 -8.26
C LEU A 274 -4.75 -19.62 -7.20
N TRP A 275 -5.86 -19.09 -6.68
CA TRP A 275 -6.73 -19.84 -5.77
C TRP A 275 -7.33 -21.06 -6.45
N ASP A 276 -7.89 -20.94 -7.66
CA ASP A 276 -8.46 -22.06 -8.41
C ASP A 276 -7.45 -23.20 -8.60
N ARG A 277 -6.22 -22.85 -8.98
CA ARG A 277 -5.12 -23.83 -9.10
C ARG A 277 -4.75 -24.43 -7.76
N PHE A 278 -4.76 -23.66 -6.67
CA PHE A 278 -4.51 -24.15 -5.31
C PHE A 278 -5.59 -25.14 -4.87
N TYR A 279 -6.88 -24.77 -5.03
CA TYR A 279 -8.03 -25.64 -4.76
C TYR A 279 -7.93 -26.95 -5.52
N ALA A 280 -7.68 -26.90 -6.82
CA ALA A 280 -7.57 -28.08 -7.66
C ALA A 280 -6.38 -28.97 -7.28
N ARG A 281 -5.19 -28.38 -7.11
CA ARG A 281 -3.95 -29.12 -6.85
C ARG A 281 -3.94 -29.81 -5.49
N PHE A 282 -4.39 -29.11 -4.46
CA PHE A 282 -4.31 -29.59 -3.08
C PHE A 282 -5.64 -30.14 -2.56
N SER A 283 -6.70 -30.19 -3.38
CA SER A 283 -8.06 -30.55 -2.93
C SER A 283 -8.46 -29.73 -1.70
N PHE A 284 -8.14 -28.43 -1.70
CA PHE A 284 -8.29 -27.57 -0.52
C PHE A 284 -9.76 -27.50 -0.10
N ALA A 285 -10.04 -27.92 1.12
CA ALA A 285 -11.36 -28.01 1.73
C ALA A 285 -11.33 -27.30 3.09
N PRO A 286 -11.44 -25.95 3.10
CA PRO A 286 -11.36 -25.18 4.33
C PRO A 286 -12.46 -25.59 5.31
N SER A 287 -12.08 -25.93 6.54
CA SER A 287 -13.00 -26.32 7.60
C SER A 287 -12.42 -26.02 8.99
N VAL A 288 -13.29 -25.57 9.89
CA VAL A 288 -12.94 -25.39 11.31
C VAL A 288 -13.03 -26.70 12.10
N ASN A 289 -13.60 -27.76 11.52
CA ASN A 289 -13.93 -29.02 12.21
C ASN A 289 -13.35 -30.28 11.54
N VAL A 290 -12.86 -30.17 10.30
CA VAL A 290 -12.41 -31.33 9.50
C VAL A 290 -10.99 -31.06 9.05
N HIS A 291 -10.06 -31.93 9.44
CA HIS A 291 -8.63 -31.78 9.19
C HIS A 291 -8.05 -33.09 8.59
N PRO A 292 -7.01 -33.01 7.73
CA PRO A 292 -6.37 -31.79 7.23
C PRO A 292 -7.21 -31.11 6.13
N ALA A 293 -7.06 -29.79 5.99
CA ALA A 293 -7.77 -29.02 4.96
C ALA A 293 -7.18 -29.17 3.55
N ILE A 294 -5.99 -29.77 3.39
CA ILE A 294 -5.39 -30.09 2.09
C ILE A 294 -4.98 -31.55 2.00
N ARG A 295 -4.96 -32.07 0.77
CA ARG A 295 -4.18 -33.25 0.41
C ARG A 295 -2.71 -32.85 0.32
N GLU A 296 -1.99 -33.06 1.41
CA GLU A 296 -0.56 -32.80 1.49
C GLU A 296 0.22 -33.57 0.39
N PRO A 297 1.14 -32.91 -0.35
CA PRO A 297 1.97 -33.57 -1.35
C PRO A 297 2.85 -34.68 -0.78
N ALA A 298 3.39 -35.57 -1.64
CA ALA A 298 4.35 -36.59 -1.18
C ALA A 298 5.62 -35.98 -0.57
N GLU A 299 6.13 -34.90 -1.19
CA GLU A 299 7.26 -34.11 -0.70
C GLU A 299 6.76 -33.02 0.26
N SER A 300 6.20 -33.43 1.40
CA SER A 300 5.77 -32.52 2.46
C SER A 300 6.08 -33.07 3.85
N VAL A 301 6.23 -32.15 4.80
CA VAL A 301 6.36 -32.43 6.22
C VAL A 301 5.49 -31.44 6.99
N THR A 302 4.77 -31.92 7.99
CA THR A 302 3.85 -31.12 8.78
C THR A 302 4.15 -31.22 10.25
N TRP A 303 4.23 -30.06 10.90
CA TRP A 303 4.47 -29.91 12.33
C TRP A 303 3.24 -29.35 13.03
N PHE A 304 3.09 -29.69 14.31
CA PHE A 304 2.17 -28.99 15.19
C PHE A 304 2.77 -27.66 15.60
N LEU A 305 1.93 -26.63 15.73
CA LEU A 305 2.32 -25.28 16.13
C LEU A 305 2.06 -25.13 17.62
N ASP A 306 3.10 -25.23 18.43
CA ASP A 306 3.08 -24.97 19.88
C ASP A 306 4.11 -23.91 20.34
N GLY A 307 4.69 -23.16 19.40
CA GLY A 307 5.76 -22.19 19.63
C GLY A 307 5.51 -20.79 19.02
N PRO A 308 6.47 -19.86 19.18
CA PRO A 308 6.30 -18.47 18.74
C PRO A 308 6.45 -18.30 17.22
N GLY A 309 5.40 -17.78 16.57
CA GLY A 309 5.34 -17.53 15.12
C GLY A 309 6.57 -16.83 14.49
N PRO A 310 7.13 -15.76 15.08
CA PRO A 310 8.25 -15.03 14.48
C PRO A 310 9.52 -15.86 14.25
N ALA A 311 9.76 -16.90 15.04
CA ALA A 311 10.92 -17.78 14.86
C ALA A 311 10.80 -18.65 13.60
N LEU A 312 9.57 -19.02 13.22
CA LEU A 312 9.30 -19.79 12.01
C LEU A 312 9.48 -18.96 10.75
N ASP A 313 9.04 -17.69 10.77
CA ASP A 313 9.28 -16.78 9.65
C ASP A 313 10.78 -16.63 9.38
N GLN A 314 11.59 -16.47 10.44
CA GLN A 314 13.04 -16.36 10.34
C GLN A 314 13.71 -17.64 9.80
N ALA A 315 13.15 -18.82 10.11
CA ALA A 315 13.69 -20.10 9.67
C ALA A 315 13.30 -20.46 8.23
N ILE A 316 12.10 -20.07 7.77
CA ILE A 316 11.52 -20.55 6.51
C ILE A 316 11.58 -19.50 5.41
N VAL A 317 11.19 -18.25 5.70
CA VAL A 317 10.99 -17.23 4.68
C VAL A 317 12.28 -16.92 3.92
N PRO A 318 13.46 -16.73 4.56
CA PRO A 318 14.71 -16.51 3.83
C PRO A 318 15.06 -17.63 2.84
N GLU A 319 14.82 -18.89 3.24
CA GLU A 319 15.09 -20.06 2.38
C GLU A 319 14.10 -20.13 1.21
N LEU A 320 12.84 -19.77 1.43
CA LEU A 320 11.84 -19.63 0.37
C LEU A 320 12.26 -18.56 -0.65
N LEU A 321 12.67 -17.37 -0.18
CA LEU A 321 13.14 -16.28 -1.06
C LEU A 321 14.35 -16.73 -1.90
N ALA A 322 15.28 -17.47 -1.29
CA ALA A 322 16.49 -17.94 -1.95
C ALA A 322 16.25 -19.04 -3.01
N LEU A 323 15.09 -19.71 -2.96
CA LEU A 323 14.69 -20.75 -3.90
C LEU A 323 13.83 -20.25 -5.07
N ALA A 324 13.41 -18.99 -5.04
CA ALA A 324 12.73 -18.40 -6.18
C ALA A 324 13.67 -18.32 -7.39
N ARG A 325 13.17 -18.68 -8.56
CA ARG A 325 13.91 -18.56 -9.83
C ARG A 325 14.06 -17.08 -10.18
N ALA A 326 15.00 -16.78 -11.08
CA ALA A 326 15.12 -15.43 -11.64
C ALA A 326 13.79 -14.99 -12.24
N ASP A 327 13.35 -13.78 -11.90
CA ASP A 327 12.08 -13.17 -12.33
C ASP A 327 10.80 -13.94 -11.91
N GLU A 328 10.91 -14.95 -11.03
CA GLU A 328 9.76 -15.67 -10.46
C GLU A 328 9.19 -14.90 -9.26
N PRO A 329 7.93 -14.42 -9.32
CA PRO A 329 7.30 -13.84 -8.16
C PRO A 329 6.96 -14.92 -7.13
N LEU A 330 6.93 -14.52 -5.86
CA LEU A 330 6.33 -15.30 -4.80
C LEU A 330 4.98 -14.71 -4.42
N TYR A 331 4.16 -15.58 -3.84
CA TYR A 331 2.82 -15.26 -3.39
C TYR A 331 2.68 -15.56 -1.90
N TRP A 332 1.99 -14.66 -1.21
CA TRP A 332 1.42 -14.92 0.10
C TRP A 332 -0.10 -14.80 -0.01
N LEU A 333 -0.83 -15.82 0.41
CA LEU A 333 -2.28 -15.86 0.33
C LEU A 333 -2.88 -15.95 1.72
N ASP A 334 -3.95 -15.20 1.92
CA ASP A 334 -4.78 -15.18 3.11
C ASP A 334 -6.21 -15.56 2.69
N TRP A 335 -6.71 -16.67 3.22
CA TRP A 335 -7.99 -17.20 2.76
C TRP A 335 -9.15 -16.23 3.06
N ASN A 336 -9.93 -15.92 2.02
CA ASN A 336 -10.98 -14.89 1.99
C ASN A 336 -10.52 -13.43 2.18
N HIS A 337 -9.21 -13.19 2.24
CA HIS A 337 -8.66 -11.85 2.40
C HIS A 337 -7.68 -11.51 1.27
N ALA A 338 -7.06 -10.34 1.38
CA ALA A 338 -6.11 -9.89 0.39
C ALA A 338 -4.80 -10.68 0.50
N GLY A 339 -4.35 -11.24 -0.61
CA GLY A 339 -3.00 -11.80 -0.75
C GLY A 339 -2.00 -10.76 -1.25
N TYR A 340 -0.75 -11.20 -1.43
CA TYR A 340 0.33 -10.41 -2.00
C TYR A 340 1.09 -11.20 -3.06
N ARG A 341 1.41 -10.52 -4.15
CA ARG A 341 2.46 -10.91 -5.10
C ARG A 341 3.69 -10.06 -4.83
N PHE A 342 4.87 -10.65 -4.77
CA PHE A 342 6.09 -9.88 -4.53
C PHE A 342 7.32 -10.45 -5.24
N ASP A 343 8.27 -9.56 -5.53
CA ASP A 343 9.57 -9.91 -6.08
C ASP A 343 10.52 -10.29 -4.93
N PRO A 344 10.93 -11.56 -4.82
CA PRO A 344 11.78 -12.05 -3.74
C PRO A 344 13.16 -11.37 -3.72
N SER A 345 13.65 -10.89 -4.87
CA SER A 345 14.93 -10.19 -4.96
C SER A 345 14.89 -8.75 -4.45
N ARG A 346 13.69 -8.20 -4.19
CA ARG A 346 13.47 -6.78 -3.83
C ARG A 346 12.82 -6.59 -2.45
N VAL A 347 12.63 -7.66 -1.68
CA VAL A 347 12.11 -7.62 -0.29
C VAL A 347 13.14 -8.16 0.72
N GLY A 348 12.87 -7.98 2.03
CA GLY A 348 13.50 -8.74 3.12
C GLY A 348 14.97 -8.43 3.47
N GLY A 349 15.61 -7.50 2.76
CA GLY A 349 17.00 -7.07 3.00
C GLY A 349 17.12 -5.66 3.58
N PRO A 350 18.33 -5.25 4.03
CA PRO A 350 18.58 -3.88 4.49
C PRO A 350 18.17 -2.84 3.44
N GLY A 351 17.37 -1.85 3.86
CA GLY A 351 16.86 -0.82 2.96
C GLY A 351 15.84 -1.31 1.93
N ARG A 352 15.28 -2.51 2.07
CA ARG A 352 14.19 -3.04 1.24
C ARG A 352 12.88 -3.07 2.05
N PRO A 353 11.72 -3.08 1.39
CA PRO A 353 10.47 -3.34 2.10
C PRO A 353 10.52 -4.71 2.80
N GLY A 354 9.75 -4.83 3.89
CA GLY A 354 9.56 -6.11 4.55
C GLY A 354 8.95 -7.17 3.62
N VAL A 355 9.19 -8.44 3.93
CA VAL A 355 8.52 -9.54 3.22
C VAL A 355 7.04 -9.52 3.65
N PRO A 356 6.08 -9.53 2.70
CA PRO A 356 4.67 -9.49 3.05
C PRO A 356 4.18 -10.84 3.57
N GLY A 357 3.40 -10.83 4.65
CA GLY A 357 2.78 -12.01 5.21
C GLY A 357 3.63 -12.75 6.25
N GLN A 358 3.11 -13.86 6.75
CA GLN A 358 3.74 -14.73 7.75
C GLN A 358 3.36 -16.21 7.51
N VAL A 359 4.20 -17.13 7.98
CA VAL A 359 3.94 -18.58 7.88
C VAL A 359 3.01 -19.06 8.98
N PHE A 360 3.02 -18.40 10.14
CA PHE A 360 2.20 -18.76 11.29
C PHE A 360 0.76 -18.27 11.09
N PRO A 361 -0.25 -19.15 11.04
CA PRO A 361 -1.63 -18.76 10.82
C PRO A 361 -2.20 -18.01 12.03
N ASP A 362 -2.87 -16.88 11.79
CA ASP A 362 -3.52 -16.06 12.83
C ASP A 362 -5.04 -16.00 12.58
N GLY A 363 -5.69 -17.16 12.78
CA GLY A 363 -7.13 -17.31 12.57
C GLY A 363 -7.58 -17.65 11.15
N ASP A 364 -6.72 -17.46 10.15
CA ASP A 364 -6.97 -17.81 8.74
C ASP A 364 -5.89 -18.72 8.14
N TYR A 365 -6.19 -19.34 6.98
CA TYR A 365 -5.21 -20.15 6.26
C TYR A 365 -4.21 -19.26 5.55
N TYR A 366 -2.92 -19.43 5.88
CA TYR A 366 -1.83 -18.71 5.24
C TYR A 366 -1.02 -19.62 4.34
N ILE A 367 -0.79 -19.16 3.11
CA ILE A 367 -0.01 -19.90 2.12
C ILE A 367 1.10 -18.99 1.61
N TYR A 368 2.35 -19.40 1.78
CA TYR A 368 3.43 -18.92 0.93
C TYR A 368 3.63 -19.90 -0.21
N THR A 369 3.77 -19.44 -1.46
CA THR A 369 4.04 -20.35 -2.58
C THR A 369 4.61 -19.66 -3.82
N THR A 370 5.22 -20.45 -4.70
CA THR A 370 5.61 -20.02 -6.05
C THR A 370 4.42 -19.96 -6.99
N ALA A 371 4.55 -19.24 -8.10
CA ALA A 371 3.52 -19.14 -9.13
C ALA A 371 3.01 -20.51 -9.62
N ASP A 372 3.87 -21.52 -9.67
CA ASP A 372 3.57 -22.87 -10.16
C ASP A 372 3.15 -23.85 -9.05
N LEU A 373 3.00 -23.40 -7.81
CA LEU A 373 2.61 -24.20 -6.65
C LEU A 373 3.54 -25.42 -6.39
N ARG A 374 4.82 -25.32 -6.81
CA ARG A 374 5.79 -26.42 -6.65
C ARG A 374 6.29 -26.55 -5.21
N LEU A 375 6.44 -25.43 -4.52
CA LEU A 375 6.91 -25.37 -3.13
C LEU A 375 6.23 -24.24 -2.36
N GLY A 376 6.30 -24.33 -1.03
CA GLY A 376 5.65 -23.35 -0.17
C GLY A 376 5.33 -23.87 1.23
N THR A 377 4.48 -23.11 1.92
CA THR A 377 3.92 -23.44 3.23
C THR A 377 2.40 -23.39 3.20
N PHE A 378 1.77 -24.13 4.12
CA PHE A 378 0.35 -24.08 4.39
C PHE A 378 0.15 -24.07 5.92
N GLY A 379 -0.19 -22.91 6.46
CA GLY A 379 -0.56 -22.73 7.86
C GLY A 379 -2.05 -23.00 8.06
N HIS A 380 -2.37 -23.95 8.93
CA HIS A 380 -3.75 -24.30 9.29
C HIS A 380 -4.08 -23.76 10.69
N PRO A 381 -4.95 -22.74 10.83
CA PRO A 381 -5.20 -22.11 12.13
C PRO A 381 -5.95 -23.05 13.09
N TRP A 382 -6.94 -23.81 12.60
CA TRP A 382 -7.73 -24.69 13.48
C TRP A 382 -7.04 -26.02 13.83
N GLU A 383 -6.29 -26.62 12.92
CA GLU A 383 -5.47 -27.80 13.25
C GLU A 383 -4.22 -27.42 14.05
N ASN A 384 -3.87 -26.13 14.10
CA ASN A 384 -2.59 -25.61 14.60
C ASN A 384 -1.42 -26.37 13.99
N THR A 385 -1.38 -26.42 12.65
CA THR A 385 -0.30 -27.08 11.92
C THR A 385 0.33 -26.18 10.89
N LEU A 386 1.60 -26.46 10.59
CA LEU A 386 2.32 -25.88 9.47
C LEU A 386 2.83 -27.01 8.59
N CYS A 387 2.30 -27.10 7.38
CA CYS A 387 2.79 -28.00 6.35
C CYS A 387 3.79 -27.23 5.46
N VAL A 388 5.01 -27.75 5.32
CA VAL A 388 5.99 -27.28 4.34
C VAL A 388 6.03 -28.30 3.21
N PHE A 389 5.99 -27.83 1.96
CA PHE A 389 5.99 -28.70 0.79
C PHE A 389 6.99 -28.26 -0.27
N GLY A 390 7.47 -29.23 -1.05
CA GLY A 390 8.49 -29.07 -2.08
C GLY A 390 9.86 -29.47 -1.55
N ARG A 391 10.48 -30.46 -2.24
CA ARG A 391 11.74 -31.08 -1.82
C ARG A 391 12.85 -30.07 -1.55
N GLU A 392 13.04 -29.11 -2.45
CA GLU A 392 14.10 -28.11 -2.36
C GLU A 392 13.97 -27.23 -1.10
N LEU A 393 12.75 -26.91 -0.68
CA LEU A 393 12.51 -26.13 0.54
C LEU A 393 12.72 -26.99 1.78
N LEU A 394 12.20 -28.22 1.78
CA LEU A 394 12.37 -29.16 2.88
C LEU A 394 13.84 -29.44 3.17
N ASP A 395 14.67 -29.64 2.14
CA ASP A 395 16.12 -29.86 2.27
C ASP A 395 16.85 -28.73 3.01
N ARG A 396 16.26 -27.53 3.10
CA ARG A 396 16.84 -26.36 3.77
C ARG A 396 16.26 -26.09 5.16
N VAL A 397 14.97 -26.36 5.36
CA VAL A 397 14.26 -25.89 6.56
C VAL A 397 13.90 -27.00 7.54
N GLU A 398 13.86 -28.28 7.12
CA GLU A 398 13.29 -29.36 7.93
C GLU A 398 13.97 -29.51 9.30
N ASP A 399 15.31 -29.53 9.33
CA ASP A 399 16.07 -29.65 10.57
C ASP A 399 15.84 -28.46 11.50
N GLY A 400 15.81 -27.24 10.94
CA GLY A 400 15.59 -26.00 11.70
C GLY A 400 14.17 -25.92 12.27
N VAL A 401 13.16 -26.27 11.47
CA VAL A 401 11.76 -26.29 11.90
C VAL A 401 11.54 -27.39 12.94
N THR A 402 12.15 -28.57 12.76
CA THR A 402 12.08 -29.68 13.73
C THR A 402 12.76 -29.31 15.05
N ALA A 403 13.86 -28.57 15.02
CA ALA A 403 14.48 -28.04 16.23
C ALA A 403 13.58 -27.04 16.98
N LEU A 404 12.74 -26.30 16.26
CA LEU A 404 11.81 -25.31 16.84
C LEU A 404 10.51 -25.93 17.36
N LEU A 405 9.91 -26.86 16.61
CA LEU A 405 8.56 -27.39 16.84
C LEU A 405 8.55 -28.87 17.30
N GLY A 406 9.72 -29.50 17.39
CA GLY A 406 9.83 -30.92 17.65
C GLY A 406 9.52 -31.78 16.43
N GLU A 407 9.25 -33.07 16.68
CA GLU A 407 9.07 -34.06 15.62
C GLU A 407 7.81 -33.81 14.76
N PRO A 408 7.88 -34.04 13.43
CA PRO A 408 6.71 -33.89 12.56
C PRO A 408 5.54 -34.80 12.95
N THR A 409 4.32 -34.28 12.85
CA THR A 409 3.08 -35.05 13.02
C THR A 409 2.71 -35.81 11.74
N ARG A 410 3.09 -35.28 10.56
CA ARG A 410 2.89 -35.95 9.27
C ARG A 410 4.07 -35.81 8.32
N ARG A 411 4.24 -36.82 7.47
CA ARG A 411 5.14 -36.83 6.32
C ARG A 411 4.40 -37.35 5.10
N GLY A 412 4.41 -36.60 4.01
CA GLY A 412 3.70 -36.96 2.78
C GLY A 412 2.21 -37.24 2.98
N GLY A 413 1.54 -36.47 3.86
CA GLY A 413 0.13 -36.69 4.22
C GLY A 413 -0.16 -37.88 5.14
N ARG A 414 0.86 -38.56 5.68
CA ARG A 414 0.70 -39.72 6.57
C ARG A 414 1.17 -39.41 7.98
N ASN A 415 0.36 -39.79 8.98
CA ASN A 415 0.72 -39.64 10.39
C ASN A 415 1.98 -40.46 10.72
N THR A 416 2.90 -39.88 11.48
CA THR A 416 4.20 -40.48 11.88
C THR A 416 4.11 -41.37 13.13
N HIS A 417 2.90 -41.71 13.58
CA HIS A 417 2.58 -42.57 14.75
C HIS A 417 2.79 -41.97 16.16
N ARG A 418 2.91 -40.64 16.31
CA ARG A 418 2.69 -39.95 17.59
C ARG A 418 1.52 -38.98 17.49
N VAL A 419 0.31 -39.52 17.62
CA VAL A 419 -0.92 -38.72 17.74
C VAL A 419 -0.94 -38.14 19.16
N TRP A 420 -0.84 -36.82 19.29
CA TRP A 420 -1.26 -36.15 20.52
C TRP A 420 -2.78 -36.30 20.63
N THR A 421 -3.24 -37.16 21.52
CA THR A 421 -4.67 -37.26 21.86
C THR A 421 -5.01 -36.22 22.92
N PHE A 422 -5.80 -35.20 22.56
CA PHE A 422 -6.50 -34.41 23.57
C PHE A 422 -7.65 -35.24 24.16
N GLY A 423 -7.57 -35.52 25.46
CA GLY A 423 -8.62 -36.14 26.27
C GLY A 423 -8.11 -36.42 27.69
N PRO A 424 -8.95 -36.29 28.75
CA PRO A 424 -8.52 -36.66 30.10
C PRO A 424 -8.24 -38.16 30.16
N ASP A 425 -7.11 -38.50 30.77
CA ASP A 425 -6.69 -39.87 31.04
C ASP A 425 -7.80 -40.62 31.79
N PRO A 426 -8.29 -41.78 31.31
CA PRO A 426 -9.34 -42.51 32.01
C PRO A 426 -8.76 -43.05 33.33
N ARG A 427 -9.21 -42.48 34.44
CA ARG A 427 -9.14 -43.09 35.77
C ARG A 427 -10.52 -43.20 36.37
#